data_AF-A0A2V8KV82-F1
#
_entry.id   AF-A0A2V8KV82-F1
#
_cell.length_a   1.000
_cell.length_b   1.000
_cell.length_c   1.000
_cell.angle_alpha   90.00
_cell.angle_beta   90.00
_cell.angle_gamma   90.00
#
_symmetry.space_group_name_H-M   'P 1'
#
loop_
_entity.id
_entity.type
_entity.pdbx_description
1 polymer ?
#
loop_
_entity_poly.entity_id
_entity_poly.type
_entity_poly.pdbx_seq_one_letter_code
_entity_poly.pdbx_strand_id
1 'polypeptide(L)' 'LVQFGFFTNSGGIPIVVDGEMIGAIGVGGGAGGGGDENCAIEGLKAAFGNRVLLPVYPPKSN' A
#
# COMPACT_ATOMS: atom_id res chain seq x y z
N LEU A 1 15.69 -0.23 -25.02
CA LEU A 1 15.04 0.45 -23.88
C LEU A 1 14.25 -0.60 -23.12
N VAL A 2 14.39 -0.67 -21.80
CA VAL A 2 13.49 -1.48 -20.95
C VAL A 2 12.30 -0.58 -20.60
N GLN A 3 11.09 -1.01 -20.93
CA GLN A 3 9.87 -0.30 -20.55
C GLN A 3 9.27 -0.99 -19.33
N PHE A 4 9.25 -0.29 -18.20
CA PHE A 4 8.60 -0.76 -16.99
C PHE A 4 7.11 -0.43 -17.06
N GLY A 5 6.26 -1.44 -16.90
CA GLY A 5 4.80 -1.29 -16.83
C GLY A 5 4.38 -0.74 -15.46
N PHE A 6 4.74 0.50 -15.16
CA PHE A 6 4.37 1.13 -13.90
C PHE A 6 2.86 1.34 -13.82
N PHE A 7 2.29 0.98 -12.67
CA PHE A 7 0.89 1.21 -12.35
C PHE A 7 0.84 2.17 -11.16
N THR A 8 0.63 3.46 -11.44
CA THR A 8 0.75 4.55 -10.44
C THR A 8 -0.56 4.89 -9.75
N ASN A 9 -1.56 4.01 -9.84
CA ASN A 9 -2.79 4.12 -9.07
C ASN A 9 -2.56 3.63 -7.63
N SER A 10 -3.37 4.12 -6.70
CA SER A 10 -3.30 3.71 -5.29
C SER A 10 -3.64 2.21 -5.12
N GLY A 11 -3.05 1.57 -4.12
CA GLY A 11 -3.16 0.12 -3.89
C GLY A 11 -1.81 -0.62 -3.81
N GLY A 12 -0.72 0.01 -4.23
CA GLY A 12 0.64 -0.53 -4.10
C GLY A 12 1.37 0.04 -2.86
N ILE A 13 1.67 -0.78 -1.86
CA ILE A 13 2.30 -0.35 -0.59
C ILE A 13 3.55 -1.22 -0.30
N PRO A 14 4.68 -0.63 0.15
CA PRO A 14 5.81 -1.41 0.64
C PRO A 14 5.45 -2.15 1.93
N ILE A 15 5.92 -3.39 2.07
CA ILE A 15 5.80 -4.18 3.29
C ILE A 15 7.03 -3.89 4.14
N VAL A 16 6.86 -3.09 5.19
CA VAL A 16 7.93 -2.76 6.14
C VAL A 16 7.58 -3.30 7.51
N VAL A 17 8.33 -4.30 7.99
CA VAL A 17 8.09 -4.99 9.27
C VAL A 17 9.32 -4.86 10.15
N ASP A 18 9.13 -4.44 11.40
CA ASP A 18 10.22 -4.25 12.37
C ASP A 18 11.35 -3.33 11.84
N GLY A 19 10.99 -2.36 10.98
CA GLY A 19 11.92 -1.39 10.40
C GLY A 19 12.60 -1.83 9.09
N GLU A 20 12.35 -3.05 8.61
CA GLU A 20 12.94 -3.58 7.37
C GLU A 20 11.90 -3.72 6.26
N MET A 21 12.23 -3.24 5.05
CA MET A 21 11.42 -3.48 3.86
C MET A 21 11.65 -4.90 3.36
N ILE A 22 10.63 -5.76 3.47
CA ILE A 22 10.71 -7.18 3.12
C ILE A 22 9.97 -7.52 1.82
N GLY A 23 9.28 -6.54 1.21
CA GLY A 23 8.55 -6.73 -0.04
C GLY A 23 7.57 -5.60 -0.34
N ALA A 24 6.59 -5.88 -1.19
CA ALA A 24 5.49 -4.98 -1.53
C ALA A 24 4.19 -5.78 -1.72
N ILE A 25 3.06 -5.14 -1.43
CA ILE A 25 1.71 -5.64 -1.75
C ILE A 25 1.09 -4.72 -2.82
N GLY A 26 0.36 -5.32 -3.76
CA GLY A 26 -0.45 -4.60 -4.73
C GLY A 26 -1.88 -5.12 -4.72
N VAL A 27 -2.85 -4.24 -4.51
CA VAL A 27 -4.28 -4.54 -4.61
C VAL A 27 -4.88 -3.78 -5.79
N GLY A 28 -5.79 -4.41 -6.50
CA GLY A 28 -6.53 -3.80 -7.60
C GLY A 28 -7.86 -4.50 -7.83
N GLY A 29 -8.80 -3.79 -8.45
CA GLY A 29 -10.16 -4.27 -8.73
C GLY A 29 -11.25 -3.46 -8.04
N GLY A 30 -10.90 -2.51 -7.16
CA GLY A 30 -11.83 -1.53 -6.60
C GLY A 30 -12.35 -0.54 -7.65
N ALA A 31 -13.50 0.07 -7.37
CA ALA A 31 -14.15 1.07 -8.24
C ALA A 31 -13.47 2.47 -8.24
N GLY A 32 -12.18 2.54 -7.89
CA GLY A 32 -11.44 3.79 -7.68
C GLY A 32 -11.64 4.42 -6.29
N GLY A 33 -11.03 5.58 -6.06
CA GLY A 33 -11.24 6.37 -4.84
C GLY A 33 -10.45 5.93 -3.59
N GLY A 34 -9.42 5.08 -3.72
CA GLY A 34 -8.56 4.66 -2.61
C GLY A 34 -8.99 3.38 -1.89
N GLY A 35 -10.02 2.68 -2.39
CA GLY A 35 -10.45 1.39 -1.81
C GLY A 35 -9.37 0.31 -1.84
N ASP A 36 -8.59 0.24 -2.93
CA ASP A 36 -7.49 -0.71 -3.08
C ASP A 36 -6.39 -0.47 -2.04
N GLU A 37 -6.05 0.80 -1.78
CA GLU A 37 -5.06 1.19 -0.78
C GLU A 37 -5.51 0.84 0.65
N ASN A 38 -6.77 1.13 0.99
CA ASN A 38 -7.33 0.73 2.28
C ASN A 38 -7.34 -0.80 2.43
N CYS A 39 -7.66 -1.54 1.38
CA CYS A 39 -7.61 -3.00 1.40
C CYS A 39 -6.18 -3.52 1.66
N ALA A 40 -5.18 -2.94 1.00
CA ALA A 40 -3.77 -3.26 1.27
C ALA A 40 -3.38 -2.96 2.72
N ILE A 41 -3.78 -1.80 3.26
CA ILE A 41 -3.53 -1.41 4.66
C ILE A 41 -4.15 -2.42 5.64
N GLU A 42 -5.41 -2.80 5.45
CA GLU A 42 -6.08 -3.76 6.34
C GLU A 42 -5.46 -5.16 6.24
N GLY A 43 -5.03 -5.58 5.05
CA GLY A 43 -4.29 -6.83 4.86
C GLY A 43 -2.96 -6.83 5.64
N LEU A 44 -2.21 -5.73 5.58
CA LEU A 44 -0.96 -5.57 6.34
C LEU A 44 -1.18 -5.62 7.85
N LYS A 45 -2.23 -4.93 8.35
CA LYS A 45 -2.62 -5.00 9.77
C LYS A 45 -2.95 -6.43 10.20
N ALA A 46 -3.72 -7.16 9.39
CA ALA A 46 -4.11 -8.53 9.70
C ALA A 46 -2.90 -9.50 9.73
N ALA A 47 -1.94 -9.32 8.82
CA ALA A 47 -0.77 -10.21 8.71
C ALA A 47 0.30 -9.95 9.77
N PHE A 48 0.54 -8.68 10.12
CA PHE A 48 1.72 -8.29 10.91
C PHE A 48 1.38 -7.54 12.21
N GLY A 49 0.12 -7.13 12.41
CA GLY A 49 -0.32 -6.40 13.59
C GLY A 49 0.47 -5.09 13.78
N ASN A 50 0.95 -4.85 14.99
CA ASN A 50 1.67 -3.62 15.33
C ASN A 50 3.12 -3.57 14.82
N ARG A 51 3.60 -4.63 14.15
CA ARG A 51 4.97 -4.69 13.64
C ARG A 51 5.13 -4.03 12.26
N VAL A 52 4.03 -3.84 11.53
CA VAL A 52 4.07 -3.23 10.21
C VAL A 52 3.98 -1.70 10.31
N LEU A 53 4.79 -1.02 9.51
CA LEU A 53 4.64 0.42 9.30
C LEU A 53 3.59 0.66 8.22
N LEU A 54 2.58 1.47 8.56
CA LEU A 54 1.51 1.84 7.64
C LEU A 54 1.75 3.27 7.10
N PRO A 55 1.31 3.57 5.86
CA PRO A 55 1.39 4.92 5.32
C PRO A 55 0.63 5.94 6.18
N VAL A 56 1.21 7.12 6.36
CA VAL A 56 0.54 8.29 6.95
C VAL A 56 0.39 9.33 5.86
N TYR A 57 -0.84 9.63 5.49
CA TYR A 57 -1.15 10.65 4.49
C TYR A 57 -1.39 12.00 5.16
N PRO A 58 -0.92 13.10 4.56
CA PRO A 58 -1.34 14.42 4.99
C PRO A 58 -2.86 14.54 4.84
N PRO A 59 -3.52 15.34 5.70
CA PRO A 59 -4.92 15.66 5.51
C PRO A 59 -5.12 16.24 4.11
N LYS A 60 -6.20 15.82 3.45
CA LYS A 60 -6.56 16.33 2.13
C LYS A 60 -6.72 17.86 2.22
N SER A 61 -5.89 18.60 1.51
CA SER A 61 -6.09 20.03 1.29
C SER A 61 -7.40 20.22 0.54
N ASN A 62 -8.27 21.11 1.04
CA ASN A 62 -9.52 21.48 0.38
C ASN A 62 -9.26 22.26 -0.90
#